data_AF-A0A4R5QDF2-F1
#
_entry.id   AF-A0A4R5QDF2-F1
#
_cell.length_a   1.000
_cell.length_b   1.000
_cell.length_c   1.000
_cell.angle_alpha   90.00
_cell.angle_beta   90.00
_cell.angle_gamma   90.00
#
_symmetry.space_group_name_H-M   'P 1'
#
loop_
_entity.id
_entity.type
_entity.pdbx_description
1 polymer ?
#
loop_
_entity_poly.entity_id
_entity_poly.type
_entity_poly.pdbx_seq_one_letter_code
_entity_poly.pdbx_strand_id
1 'polypeptide(L)'
;MPDLSPNAVADWLRERDPDVATLPMLGPIDADPAVLQMMVRLGHLLEQALVADAERLSARLRHPATATNLRAALAQSGMARRLRLLDWFGDAGLPERNAVLAVAMSAGPDGDFIRAELQALHRRAVLARVYAPERIQMLLAACQPEGMAGGAA
;
A
#
# COMPACT_ATOMS: atom_id res chain seq x y z
N MET A 1 -2.02 -7.31 14.60
CA MET A 1 -1.91 -7.42 13.13
C MET A 1 -3.19 -6.87 12.54
N PRO A 2 -3.16 -6.14 11.42
CA PRO A 2 -4.39 -5.78 10.73
C PRO A 2 -5.14 -7.01 10.22
N ASP A 3 -6.47 -6.97 10.26
CA ASP A 3 -7.29 -7.98 9.60
C ASP A 3 -7.00 -7.98 8.08
N LEU A 4 -6.70 -9.16 7.54
CA LEU A 4 -6.41 -9.41 6.12
C LEU A 4 -7.63 -9.97 5.37
N SER A 5 -8.78 -10.05 6.03
CA SER A 5 -10.04 -10.44 5.40
C SER A 5 -10.40 -9.49 4.25
N PRO A 6 -11.06 -9.99 3.20
CA PRO A 6 -11.42 -9.17 2.03
C PRO A 6 -12.13 -7.86 2.39
N ASN A 7 -13.11 -7.92 3.28
CA ASN A 7 -13.92 -6.77 3.65
C ASN A 7 -13.11 -5.75 4.45
N ALA A 8 -12.37 -6.20 5.47
CA ALA A 8 -11.59 -5.29 6.30
C ALA A 8 -10.48 -4.57 5.52
N VAL A 9 -9.84 -5.26 4.58
CA VAL A 9 -8.81 -4.66 3.73
C VAL A 9 -9.43 -3.69 2.73
N ALA A 10 -10.59 -4.02 2.16
CA ALA A 10 -11.30 -3.11 1.27
C ALA A 10 -11.81 -1.85 2.00
N ASP A 11 -12.34 -2.00 3.22
CA ASP A 11 -12.75 -0.88 4.07
C ASP A 11 -11.55 0.02 4.39
N TRP A 12 -10.45 -0.57 4.86
CA TRP A 12 -9.21 0.14 5.15
C TRP A 12 -8.65 0.92 3.95
N LEU A 13 -8.70 0.33 2.75
CA LEU A 13 -8.20 0.97 1.55
C LEU A 13 -9.11 2.12 1.10
N ARG A 14 -10.44 1.94 1.22
CA ARG A 14 -11.43 3.00 0.93
C ARG A 14 -11.29 4.22 1.84
N GLU A 15 -10.96 4.02 3.11
CA GLU A 15 -10.72 5.12 4.06
C GLU A 15 -9.49 5.96 3.68
N ARG A 16 -8.47 5.33 3.08
CA ARG A 16 -7.21 5.98 2.69
C ARG A 16 -7.25 6.59 1.29
N ASP A 17 -7.88 5.89 0.35
CA ASP A 17 -8.00 6.31 -1.04
C ASP A 17 -9.39 5.90 -1.56
N PRO A 18 -10.36 6.83 -1.51
CA PRO A 18 -11.73 6.58 -1.98
C PRO A 18 -11.78 6.18 -3.45
N ASP A 19 -10.84 6.65 -4.27
CA ASP A 19 -10.84 6.38 -5.71
C ASP A 19 -10.41 4.95 -6.02
N VAL A 20 -9.65 4.32 -5.12
CA VAL A 20 -9.21 2.92 -5.24
C VAL A 20 -10.38 1.94 -5.09
N ALA A 21 -11.52 2.37 -4.53
CA ALA A 21 -12.78 1.62 -4.48
C ALA A 21 -13.29 1.14 -5.87
N THR A 22 -12.86 1.81 -6.94
CA THR A 22 -13.26 1.51 -8.32
C THR A 22 -12.43 0.41 -8.97
N LEU A 23 -11.33 -0.03 -8.33
CA LEU A 23 -10.48 -1.10 -8.84
C LEU A 23 -10.93 -2.46 -8.29
N PRO A 24 -10.77 -3.56 -9.05
CA PRO A 24 -10.93 -4.89 -8.49
C PRO A 24 -9.91 -5.11 -7.36
N MET A 25 -10.42 -5.15 -6.12
CA MET A 25 -9.60 -5.14 -4.90
C MET A 25 -8.90 -6.47 -4.60
N LEU A 26 -9.45 -7.56 -5.13
CA LEU A 26 -8.97 -8.92 -4.88
C LEU A 26 -8.53 -9.54 -6.20
N GLY A 27 -7.32 -10.09 -6.21
CA GLY A 27 -6.87 -10.93 -7.31
C GLY A 27 -7.60 -12.28 -7.30
N PRO A 28 -7.56 -13.05 -8.41
CA PRO A 28 -8.20 -14.37 -8.48
C PRO A 28 -7.74 -15.34 -7.38
N ILE A 29 -6.49 -15.21 -6.91
CA ILE A 29 -5.92 -16.01 -5.81
C ILE A 29 -6.56 -15.64 -4.45
N ASP A 30 -6.96 -14.38 -4.25
CA ASP A 30 -7.52 -13.93 -2.98
C ASP A 30 -8.96 -14.40 -2.72
N ALA A 31 -9.64 -14.81 -3.79
CA ALA A 31 -11.00 -15.35 -3.74
C ALA A 31 -11.04 -16.80 -3.22
N ASP A 32 -9.89 -17.50 -3.16
CA ASP A 32 -9.80 -18.85 -2.63
C ASP A 32 -9.88 -18.85 -1.08
N PRO A 33 -10.86 -19.54 -0.47
CA PRO A 33 -10.99 -19.65 0.99
C PRO A 33 -9.76 -20.25 1.68
N ALA A 34 -9.05 -21.17 1.03
CA ALA A 34 -7.85 -21.78 1.59
C ALA A 34 -6.70 -20.76 1.69
N VAL A 35 -6.57 -19.90 0.67
CA VAL A 35 -5.61 -18.79 0.67
C VAL A 35 -5.95 -17.80 1.78
N LEU A 36 -7.23 -17.46 1.96
CA LEU A 36 -7.67 -16.60 3.05
C LEU A 36 -7.27 -17.16 4.42
N GLN A 37 -7.53 -18.44 4.68
CA GLN A 37 -7.14 -19.07 5.95
C GLN A 37 -5.62 -19.03 6.17
N MET A 38 -4.84 -19.26 5.11
CA MET A 38 -3.38 -19.21 5.19
C MET A 38 -2.89 -17.79 5.49
N MET A 39 -3.48 -16.76 4.87
CA MET A 39 -3.14 -15.36 5.12
C MET A 39 -3.50 -14.92 6.54
N VAL A 40 -4.67 -15.31 7.04
CA VAL A 40 -5.07 -15.03 8.44
C VAL A 40 -4.09 -15.70 9.41
N ARG A 41 -3.70 -16.95 9.15
CA ARG A 41 -2.70 -17.65 9.95
C ARG A 41 -1.34 -16.97 9.91
N LEU A 42 -0.88 -16.55 8.72
CA LEU A 42 0.36 -15.79 8.57
C LEU A 42 0.34 -14.51 9.40
N GLY A 43 -0.76 -13.74 9.35
CA GLY A 43 -0.92 -12.53 10.14
C GLY A 43 -0.82 -12.76 11.66
N HIS A 44 -1.47 -13.81 12.17
CA HIS A 44 -1.36 -14.19 13.58
C HIS A 44 0.07 -14.59 13.96
N LEU A 45 0.76 -15.36 13.11
CA LEU A 45 2.15 -15.77 13.37
C LEU A 45 3.11 -14.58 13.36
N LEU A 46 2.90 -13.61 12.47
CA LEU A 46 3.69 -12.37 12.42
C LEU A 46 3.50 -11.54 13.70
N GLU A 47 2.27 -11.40 14.18
CA GLU A 47 1.98 -10.70 15.44
C GLU A 47 2.59 -11.39 16.64
N GLN A 48 2.41 -12.71 16.75
CA GLN A 48 3.01 -13.47 17.86
C GLN A 48 4.53 -13.37 17.84
N ALA A 49 5.16 -13.46 16.66
CA ALA A 49 6.60 -13.31 16.51
C ALA A 49 7.07 -11.90 16.86
N LEU A 50 6.31 -10.86 16.50
CA LEU A 50 6.62 -9.47 16.83
C LEU A 50 6.58 -9.24 18.34
N VAL A 51 5.52 -9.72 19.01
CA VAL A 51 5.37 -9.59 20.47
C VAL A 51 6.43 -10.38 21.22
N ALA A 52 6.81 -11.56 20.71
CA ALA A 52 7.81 -12.40 21.34
C ALA A 52 9.22 -11.83 21.20
N ASP A 53 9.62 -11.43 19.99
CA ASP A 53 10.97 -10.94 19.70
C ASP A 53 11.02 -10.19 18.34
N ALA A 54 10.83 -8.87 18.39
CA ALA A 54 10.79 -8.02 17.22
C ALA A 54 12.12 -7.98 16.44
N GLU A 55 13.26 -8.04 17.15
CA GLU A 55 14.61 -8.06 16.55
C GLU A 55 14.81 -9.35 15.76
N ARG A 56 14.49 -10.49 16.36
CA ARG A 56 14.58 -11.79 15.70
C ARG A 56 13.62 -11.89 14.52
N LEU A 57 12.41 -11.35 14.63
CA LEU A 57 11.47 -11.32 13.51
C LEU A 57 12.04 -10.48 12.36
N SER A 58 12.52 -9.27 12.63
CA SER A 58 13.13 -8.40 11.61
C SER A 58 14.32 -9.08 10.93
N ALA A 59 15.24 -9.67 11.71
CA ALA A 59 16.39 -10.40 11.16
C ALA A 59 15.96 -11.58 10.29
N ARG A 60 14.91 -12.32 10.70
CA ARG A 60 14.38 -13.44 9.91
C ARG A 60 13.73 -12.99 8.61
N LEU A 61 12.94 -11.92 8.62
CA LEU A 61 12.31 -11.39 7.40
C LEU A 61 13.36 -10.93 6.38
N ARG A 62 14.53 -10.45 6.86
CA ARG A 62 15.67 -10.06 6.03
C ARG A 62 16.57 -11.21 5.58
N HIS A 63 16.44 -12.39 6.17
CA HIS A 63 17.24 -13.55 5.79
C HIS A 63 16.93 -13.94 4.32
N PRO A 64 17.94 -14.20 3.45
CA PRO A 64 17.74 -14.35 2.01
C PRO A 64 16.66 -15.37 1.61
N ALA A 65 16.63 -16.55 2.26
CA ALA A 65 15.63 -17.58 1.97
C ALA A 65 14.20 -17.13 2.32
N THR A 66 14.03 -16.41 3.43
CA THR A 66 12.74 -15.91 3.89
C THR A 66 12.30 -14.70 3.07
N ALA A 67 13.23 -13.78 2.76
CA ALA A 67 12.98 -12.62 1.93
C ALA A 67 12.48 -13.00 0.53
N THR A 68 13.05 -14.03 -0.09
CA THR A 68 12.58 -14.54 -1.39
C THR A 68 11.14 -15.05 -1.31
N ASN A 69 10.81 -15.86 -0.29
CA ASN A 69 9.44 -16.37 -0.12
C ASN A 69 8.45 -15.27 0.22
N LEU A 70 8.85 -14.30 1.06
CA LEU A 70 8.04 -13.13 1.39
C LEU A 70 7.71 -12.32 0.14
N ARG A 71 8.72 -12.04 -0.69
CA ARG A 71 8.56 -11.29 -1.94
C ARG A 71 7.63 -12.00 -2.91
N ALA A 72 7.81 -13.30 -3.11
CA ALA A 72 6.94 -14.10 -3.96
C ALA A 72 5.50 -14.11 -3.45
N ALA A 73 5.29 -14.25 -2.14
CA ALA A 73 3.97 -14.22 -1.53
C ALA A 73 3.29 -12.85 -1.70
N LEU A 74 4.03 -11.76 -1.51
CA LEU A 74 3.53 -10.41 -1.73
C LEU A 74 3.14 -10.19 -3.19
N ALA A 75 3.99 -10.56 -4.14
CA ALA A 75 3.72 -10.41 -5.57
C ALA A 75 2.49 -11.21 -6.03
N GLN A 76 2.21 -12.36 -5.41
CA GLN A 76 1.05 -13.20 -5.75
C GLN A 76 -0.23 -12.81 -5.00
N SER A 77 -0.13 -12.15 -3.83
CA SER A 77 -1.30 -11.61 -3.12
C SER A 77 -1.95 -10.49 -3.93
N GLY A 78 -3.26 -10.28 -3.86
CA GLY A 78 -3.87 -9.13 -4.52
C GLY A 78 -3.45 -7.82 -3.88
N MET A 79 -3.55 -6.76 -4.68
CA MET A 79 -3.03 -5.42 -4.38
C MET A 79 -3.44 -4.93 -2.98
N ALA A 80 -4.72 -5.11 -2.61
CA ALA A 80 -5.21 -4.57 -1.34
C ALA A 80 -4.52 -5.24 -0.13
N ARG A 81 -4.39 -6.58 -0.13
CA ARG A 81 -3.71 -7.32 0.93
C ARG A 81 -2.21 -7.05 0.95
N ARG A 82 -1.60 -6.93 -0.23
CA ARG A 82 -0.19 -6.56 -0.38
C ARG A 82 0.08 -5.21 0.27
N LEU A 83 -0.69 -4.18 -0.07
CA LEU A 83 -0.55 -2.84 0.50
C LEU A 83 -0.76 -2.89 2.01
N ARG A 84 -1.72 -3.68 2.50
CA ARG A 84 -1.95 -3.83 3.94
C ARG A 84 -0.76 -4.46 4.67
N LEU A 85 -0.12 -5.46 4.08
CA LEU A 85 1.09 -6.08 4.62
C LEU A 85 2.29 -5.13 4.60
N LEU A 86 2.47 -4.38 3.50
CA LEU A 86 3.54 -3.39 3.38
C LEU A 86 3.37 -2.24 4.38
N ASP A 87 2.15 -1.73 4.57
CA ASP A 87 1.78 -0.74 5.60
C ASP A 87 2.11 -1.29 6.99
N TRP A 88 1.77 -2.55 7.28
CA TRP A 88 2.13 -3.19 8.54
C TRP A 88 3.65 -3.31 8.74
N PHE A 89 4.42 -3.72 7.73
CA PHE A 89 5.89 -3.76 7.84
C PHE A 89 6.50 -2.38 8.12
N GLY A 90 5.87 -1.31 7.63
CA GLY A 90 6.26 0.08 7.91
C GLY A 90 5.92 0.54 9.32
N ASP A 91 4.76 0.13 9.85
CA ASP A 91 4.19 0.79 11.04
C ASP A 91 4.14 -0.09 12.30
N ALA A 92 4.41 -1.40 12.20
CA ALA A 92 4.30 -2.34 13.32
C ALA A 92 5.41 -2.21 14.39
N GLY A 93 6.32 -1.25 14.27
CA GLY A 93 7.44 -1.10 15.21
C GLY A 93 8.57 -2.13 14.99
N LEU A 94 8.68 -2.70 13.78
CA LEU A 94 9.81 -3.57 13.43
C LEU A 94 11.14 -2.81 13.44
N PRO A 95 12.17 -3.33 14.13
CA PRO A 95 13.55 -2.86 13.97
C PRO A 95 13.97 -2.95 12.51
N GLU A 96 14.75 -1.97 12.03
CA GLU A 96 15.19 -1.92 10.63
C GLU A 96 14.05 -2.09 9.59
N ARG A 97 12.82 -1.61 9.88
CA ARG A 97 11.66 -1.70 8.97
C ARG A 97 11.96 -1.33 7.51
N ASN A 98 12.81 -0.33 7.27
CA ASN A 98 13.18 0.09 5.93
C ASN A 98 13.98 -0.99 5.20
N ALA A 99 14.82 -1.75 5.91
CA ALA A 99 15.53 -2.89 5.34
C ALA A 99 14.58 -4.07 5.09
N VAL A 100 13.58 -4.31 5.94
CA VAL A 100 12.50 -5.29 5.70
C VAL A 100 11.71 -4.94 4.43
N LEU A 101 11.32 -3.68 4.28
CA LEU A 101 10.64 -3.19 3.08
C LEU A 101 11.55 -3.28 1.84
N ALA A 102 12.84 -2.94 1.98
CA ALA A 102 13.79 -3.02 0.88
C ALA A 102 13.98 -4.45 0.37
N VAL A 103 14.04 -5.47 1.24
CA VAL A 103 14.15 -6.86 0.79
C VAL A 103 12.87 -7.37 0.13
N ALA A 104 11.70 -6.92 0.60
CA ALA A 104 10.41 -7.21 -0.03
C ALA A 104 10.29 -6.61 -1.43
N MET A 105 11.09 -5.58 -1.75
CA MET A 105 11.08 -4.88 -3.03
C MET A 105 12.42 -4.98 -3.77
N SER A 106 13.31 -5.92 -3.44
CA SER A 106 14.62 -6.02 -4.07
C SER A 106 14.52 -6.40 -5.55
N ALA A 107 15.63 -6.31 -6.29
CA ALA A 107 15.67 -6.68 -7.70
C ALA A 107 15.19 -8.12 -7.96
N GLY A 108 14.53 -8.33 -9.10
CA GLY A 108 13.95 -9.60 -9.53
C GLY A 108 12.47 -9.45 -9.88
N PRO A 109 11.87 -10.39 -10.64
CA PRO A 109 10.55 -10.23 -11.24
C PRO A 109 9.46 -9.85 -10.23
N ASP A 110 9.42 -10.53 -9.09
CA ASP A 110 8.43 -10.27 -8.03
C ASP A 110 8.60 -8.88 -7.42
N GLY A 111 9.85 -8.47 -7.15
CA GLY A 111 10.12 -7.15 -6.56
C GLY A 111 9.93 -6.02 -7.56
N ASP A 112 10.30 -6.24 -8.81
CA ASP A 112 10.09 -5.31 -9.93
C ASP A 112 8.59 -5.07 -10.13
N PHE A 113 7.78 -6.12 -10.06
CA PHE A 113 6.33 -6.05 -10.10
C PHE A 113 5.75 -5.23 -8.94
N ILE A 114 6.17 -5.50 -7.70
CA ILE A 114 5.74 -4.75 -6.51
C ILE A 114 6.11 -3.26 -6.66
N ARG A 115 7.35 -2.95 -7.08
CA ARG A 115 7.78 -1.56 -7.29
C ARG A 115 6.99 -0.86 -8.40
N ALA A 116 6.72 -1.54 -9.51
CA ALA A 116 5.94 -0.99 -10.61
C ALA A 116 4.50 -0.67 -10.18
N GLU A 117 3.87 -1.55 -9.41
CA GLU A 117 2.52 -1.31 -8.88
C GLU A 117 2.50 -0.12 -7.91
N LEU A 118 3.43 -0.06 -6.95
CA LEU A 118 3.53 1.07 -6.03
C LEU A 118 3.79 2.40 -6.74
N GLN A 119 4.63 2.39 -7.80
CA GLN A 119 4.88 3.57 -8.62
C GLN A 119 3.62 4.00 -9.39
N ALA A 120 2.84 3.06 -9.92
CA ALA A 120 1.59 3.37 -10.61
C ALA A 120 0.56 3.99 -9.65
N LEU A 121 0.41 3.41 -8.46
CA LEU A 121 -0.46 3.94 -7.40
C LEU A 121 -0.01 5.33 -6.94
N HIS A 122 1.28 5.51 -6.67
CA HIS A 122 1.84 6.81 -6.29
C HIS A 122 1.61 7.86 -7.37
N ARG A 123 1.86 7.53 -8.65
CA ARG A 123 1.61 8.43 -9.78
C ARG A 123 0.14 8.82 -9.84
N ARG A 124 -0.78 7.86 -9.71
CA ARG A 124 -2.22 8.14 -9.70
C ARG A 124 -2.61 9.09 -8.58
N ALA A 125 -2.16 8.83 -7.34
CA ALA A 125 -2.44 9.68 -6.19
C ALA A 125 -1.86 11.09 -6.35
N VAL A 126 -0.64 11.22 -6.89
CA VAL A 126 -0.03 12.53 -7.18
C VAL A 126 -0.82 13.29 -8.23
N LEU A 127 -1.22 12.64 -9.33
CA LEU A 127 -2.01 13.27 -10.38
C LEU A 127 -3.38 13.71 -9.88
N ALA A 128 -4.10 12.86 -9.16
CA ALA A 128 -5.39 13.19 -8.55
C ALA A 128 -5.26 14.40 -7.63
N ARG A 129 -4.20 14.47 -6.81
CA ARG A 129 -3.93 15.60 -5.93
C ARG A 129 -3.54 16.87 -6.68
N VAL A 130 -2.69 16.77 -7.70
CA VAL A 130 -2.20 17.95 -8.46
C VAL A 130 -3.31 18.57 -9.30
N TYR A 131 -4.14 17.74 -9.92
CA TYR A 131 -5.23 18.15 -10.80
C TYR A 131 -6.60 18.13 -10.10
N ALA A 132 -6.63 18.19 -8.77
CA ALA A 132 -7.88 18.30 -8.01
C ALA A 132 -8.67 19.54 -8.47
N PRO A 133 -9.98 19.43 -8.73
CA PRO A 133 -10.79 20.53 -9.27
C PRO A 133 -10.66 21.82 -8.47
N GLU A 134 -10.60 21.73 -7.15
CA GLU A 134 -10.48 22.87 -6.23
C GLU A 134 -9.16 23.60 -6.44
N ARG A 135 -8.06 22.86 -6.62
CA ARG A 135 -6.73 23.45 -6.89
C ARG A 135 -6.68 24.12 -8.25
N ILE A 136 -7.26 23.49 -9.26
CA ILE A 136 -7.34 24.09 -10.60
C ILE A 136 -8.18 25.38 -10.53
N GLN A 137 -9.33 25.37 -9.86
CA GLN A 137 -10.15 26.56 -9.66
C GLN A 137 -9.42 27.67 -8.90
N MET A 138 -8.67 27.34 -7.84
CA MET A 138 -7.83 28.31 -7.12
C MET A 138 -6.77 28.94 -8.03
N LEU A 139 -6.08 28.14 -8.86
CA LEU A 139 -5.10 28.65 -9.81
C LEU A 139 -5.75 29.54 -10.87
N LEU A 140 -6.90 29.12 -11.41
CA LEU A 140 -7.66 29.91 -12.38
C LEU A 140 -8.12 31.25 -11.79
N ALA A 141 -8.59 31.27 -10.54
CA ALA A 141 -8.98 32.49 -9.84
C ALA A 141 -7.79 33.44 -9.63
N ALA A 142 -6.62 32.91 -9.24
CA ALA A 142 -5.40 33.71 -9.09
C ALA A 142 -4.88 34.28 -10.42
N CYS A 143 -5.22 33.66 -11.56
CA CYS A 143 -4.90 34.19 -12.89
C CYS A 143 -5.90 35.23 -13.39
N GLN A 144 -7.02 35.48 -12.69
CA GLN A 144 -7.94 36.55 -13.08
C GLN A 144 -7.36 37.89 -12.63
N PRO A 145 -7.26 38.90 -13.52
CA PRO A 145 -6.71 40.19 -13.17
C PRO A 145 -7.61 40.89 -12.13
N GLU A 146 -7.01 41.29 -11.00
CA GLU A 146 -7.62 42.25 -10.09
C GLU A 146 -7.82 43.57 -10.84
N GLY A 147 -9.05 43.88 -11.28
CA GLY A 147 -9.34 45.19 -11.86
C GLY A 147 -10.42 45.32 -12.94
N MET A 148 -11.20 44.29 -13.30
CA MET A 148 -12.40 44.50 -14.15
C MET A 148 -13.68 44.70 -13.33
N ALA A 149 -13.57 45.40 -12.20
CA ALA A 149 -14.69 45.88 -11.42
C ALA A 149 -14.42 47.34 -11.00
N GLY A 150 -14.33 48.25 -11.97
CA GLY A 150 -14.20 49.68 -11.69
C GLY A 150 -13.92 50.52 -12.93
N GLY A 151 -14.97 51.11 -13.51
CA GLY A 151 -14.83 52.28 -14.38
C GLY A 151 -15.34 52.13 -15.82
N ALA A 152 -16.59 51.74 -16.00
CA ALA A 152 -17.35 52.13 -17.19
C ALA A 152 -18.69 52.72 -16.73
N ALA A 153 -18.66 54.00 -16.37
CA ALA A 153 -19.77 54.95 -16.40
C ALA A 153 -19.22 56.35 -16.10
#